data_AF-A0A2V6AM50-F1
#
_entry.id   AF-A0A2V6AM50-F1
#
_cell.length_a   1.000
_cell.length_b   1.000
_cell.length_c   1.000
_cell.angle_alpha   90.00
_cell.angle_beta   90.00
_cell.angle_gamma   90.00
#
_symmetry.space_group_name_H-M   'P 1'
#
loop_
_entity.id
_entity.type
_entity.pdbx_description
1 polymer ?
#
loop_
_entity_poly.entity_id
_entity_poly.type
_entity_poly.pdbx_seq_one_letter_code
_entity_poly.pdbx_strand_id
1 'polypeptide(L)' 'MFGNERPKPNLNHGAGLDVSPAVRDYLGLAPTDVTDWQFVEVRDVPPGPWRNYGDNNHFVLARRQSDQQLAAGGSGAAKK' A
#
# COMPACT_ATOMS: atom_id res chain seq x y z
N MET A 1 7.26 -14.46 -8.41
CA MET A 1 8.27 -13.79 -9.24
C MET A 1 9.62 -14.08 -8.62
N PHE A 2 10.32 -15.11 -9.10
CA PHE A 2 11.71 -15.43 -8.73
C PHE A 2 12.35 -16.19 -9.91
N GLY A 3 13.45 -15.66 -10.42
CA GLY A 3 14.21 -16.21 -11.55
C GLY A 3 15.09 -15.13 -12.19
N ASN A 4 16.29 -15.49 -12.64
CA ASN A 4 17.22 -14.58 -13.35
C ASN A 4 16.84 -14.34 -14.82
N GLU A 5 15.75 -14.95 -15.29
CA GLU A 5 15.28 -14.73 -16.64
C GLU A 5 14.62 -13.37 -16.78
N ARG A 6 15.01 -12.65 -17.84
CA ARG A 6 14.40 -11.37 -18.19
C ARG A 6 12.91 -11.60 -18.46
N PRO A 7 12.00 -10.83 -17.84
CA PRO A 7 10.56 -10.98 -18.07
C PRO A 7 10.25 -10.94 -19.57
N LYS A 8 9.30 -11.77 -20.01
CA LYS A 8 8.81 -11.74 -21.40
C LYS A 8 8.41 -10.30 -21.75
N PRO A 9 8.70 -9.80 -22.96
CA PRO A 9 8.35 -8.44 -23.34
C PRO A 9 6.85 -8.23 -23.15
N ASN A 10 6.46 -7.31 -22.27
CA ASN A 10 5.09 -6.85 -22.14
C ASN A 10 4.90 -5.56 -22.96
N LEU A 11 3.64 -5.14 -23.14
CA LEU A 11 3.27 -3.94 -23.92
C LEU A 11 3.99 -2.66 -23.44
N ASN A 12 4.46 -2.64 -22.19
CA ASN A 12 5.13 -1.52 -21.55
C ASN A 12 6.65 -1.73 -21.46
N HIS A 13 7.27 -2.40 -22.44
CA HIS A 13 8.72 -2.66 -22.49
C HIS A 13 9.29 -3.45 -21.29
N GLY A 14 8.47 -4.23 -20.62
CA GLY A 14 8.85 -4.93 -19.38
C GLY A 14 8.74 -4.07 -18.13
N ALA A 15 8.03 -2.94 -18.16
CA ALA A 15 7.72 -2.17 -16.97
C ALA A 15 6.99 -3.07 -15.95
N GLY A 16 7.50 -3.07 -14.72
CA GLY A 16 6.99 -3.90 -13.62
C GLY A 16 5.97 -3.19 -12.74
N LEU A 17 5.74 -1.90 -12.94
CA LEU A 17 4.91 -1.06 -12.08
C LEU A 17 4.35 0.13 -12.87
N ASP A 18 3.03 0.25 -12.94
CA ASP A 18 2.35 1.42 -13.50
C ASP A 18 2.01 2.39 -12.36
N VAL A 19 2.33 3.68 -12.55
CA VAL A 19 2.01 4.75 -11.59
C VAL A 19 1.01 5.74 -12.19
N SER A 20 0.26 6.42 -11.32
CA SER A 20 -0.63 7.50 -11.76
C SER A 20 0.16 8.73 -12.24
N PRO A 21 -0.42 9.61 -13.08
CA PRO A 21 0.25 10.84 -13.52
C PRO A 21 0.74 11.71 -12.36
N ALA A 22 -0.03 11.81 -11.28
CA ALA A 22 0.36 12.58 -10.09
C ALA A 22 1.63 12.02 -9.42
N VAL A 23 1.78 10.70 -9.36
CA VAL A 23 2.98 10.05 -8.81
C VAL A 23 4.17 10.23 -9.73
N ARG A 24 3.98 10.06 -11.05
CA ARG A 24 5.01 10.34 -12.07
C ARG A 24 5.55 11.76 -11.93
N ASP A 25 4.65 12.74 -11.90
CA ASP A 25 5.00 14.16 -11.86
C ASP A 25 5.69 14.52 -10.53
N TYR A 26 5.24 13.96 -9.41
CA TYR A 26 5.86 14.17 -8.09
C TYR A 26 7.28 13.62 -8.00
N LEU A 27 7.52 12.43 -8.60
CA LEU A 27 8.83 11.80 -8.64
C LEU A 27 9.72 12.32 -9.78
N GLY A 28 9.20 13.16 -10.67
CA GLY A 28 9.91 13.68 -11.84
C GLY A 28 10.25 12.61 -12.88
N LEU A 29 9.45 11.54 -12.97
CA LEU A 29 9.69 10.42 -13.88
C LEU A 29 9.29 10.77 -15.32
N ALA A 30 10.03 10.25 -16.30
CA ALA A 30 9.60 10.27 -17.69
C ALA A 30 8.33 9.40 -17.91
N PRO A 31 7.64 9.50 -19.07
CA PRO A 31 6.51 8.63 -19.40
C PRO A 31 6.82 7.13 -19.30
N THR A 32 8.08 6.75 -19.54
CA THR A 32 8.62 5.42 -19.24
C THR A 32 10.02 5.62 -18.71
N ASP A 33 10.28 5.13 -17.51
CA ASP A 33 11.53 5.39 -16.79
C ASP A 33 11.94 4.18 -15.94
N VAL A 34 13.19 4.17 -15.50
CA VAL A 34 13.74 3.15 -14.60
C VAL A 34 13.81 3.71 -13.20
N THR A 35 13.27 2.96 -12.23
CA THR A 35 13.32 3.32 -10.82
C THR A 35 13.56 2.09 -9.96
N ASP A 36 14.27 2.27 -8.86
CA ASP A 36 14.50 1.24 -7.87
C ASP A 36 13.27 1.10 -6.96
N TRP A 37 12.87 -0.14 -6.70
CA TRP A 37 11.76 -0.45 -5.80
C TRP A 37 12.03 -1.76 -5.06
N GLN A 38 11.37 -1.91 -3.92
CA GLN A 38 11.46 -3.12 -3.09
C GLN A 38 10.15 -3.36 -2.36
N PHE A 39 9.90 -4.62 -1.99
CA PHE A 39 8.88 -4.94 -1.00
C PHE A 39 9.39 -4.56 0.39
N VAL A 40 8.53 -3.95 1.20
CA VAL A 40 8.82 -3.59 2.59
C VAL A 40 7.74 -4.17 3.50
N GLU A 41 8.12 -4.54 4.72
CA GLU A 41 7.14 -4.92 5.73
C GLU A 41 6.33 -3.70 6.19
N VAL A 42 5.11 -3.94 6.66
CA VAL A 42 4.22 -2.87 7.13
C VAL A 42 4.89 -2.00 8.21
N ARG A 43 5.70 -2.60 9.07
CA ARG A 43 6.43 -1.90 10.16
C ARG A 43 7.49 -0.93 9.64
N ASP A 44 8.01 -1.17 8.44
CA ASP A 44 9.09 -0.37 7.84
C ASP A 44 8.55 0.80 7.02
N VAL A 45 7.24 0.82 6.73
CA VAL A 45 6.58 1.98 6.11
C VAL A 45 6.55 3.13 7.11
N PRO A 46 7.08 4.34 6.82
CA PRO A 46 7.06 5.45 7.78
C PRO A 46 5.64 5.98 8.07
N PRO A 47 5.44 6.69 9.20
CA PRO A 47 4.20 7.40 9.46
C PRO A 47 3.94 8.49 8.42
N GLY A 48 2.71 8.54 7.89
CA GLY A 48 2.33 9.56 6.93
C GLY A 48 0.86 9.50 6.52
N PRO A 49 0.39 10.48 5.72
CA PRO A 49 -1.01 10.60 5.33
C PRO A 49 -1.56 9.37 4.60
N TRP A 50 -0.71 8.65 3.86
CA TRP A 50 -1.07 7.41 3.15
C TRP A 50 -1.61 6.31 4.07
N ARG A 51 -1.38 6.37 5.38
CA ARG A 51 -1.93 5.40 6.34
C ARG A 51 -3.43 5.58 6.62
N ASN A 52 -4.04 6.67 6.14
CA ASN A 52 -5.42 7.03 6.48
C ASN A 52 -6.45 6.73 5.39
N TYR A 53 -6.02 6.31 4.20
CA TYR A 53 -6.88 6.22 3.02
C TYR A 53 -6.75 4.89 2.29
N GLY A 54 -7.82 4.49 1.59
CA GLY A 54 -7.89 3.27 0.77
C GLY A 54 -8.48 2.07 1.50
N ASP A 55 -9.25 1.26 0.77
CA ASP A 55 -9.97 0.11 1.35
C ASP A 55 -9.07 -1.13 1.52
N ASN A 56 -8.05 -1.29 0.68
CA ASN A 56 -7.05 -2.36 0.78
C ASN A 56 -5.78 -1.91 1.51
N ASN A 57 -5.92 -1.04 2.52
CA ASN A 57 -4.80 -0.50 3.28
C ASN A 57 -4.72 -1.14 4.66
N HIS A 58 -3.59 -1.78 4.97
CA HIS A 58 -3.37 -2.47 6.25
C HIS A 58 -3.62 -1.57 7.46
N PHE A 59 -3.20 -0.30 7.41
CA PHE A 59 -3.37 0.64 8.53
C PHE A 59 -4.84 1.03 8.75
N VAL A 60 -5.60 1.17 7.67
CA VAL A 60 -7.03 1.50 7.71
C VAL A 60 -7.83 0.31 8.23
N LEU A 61 -7.55 -0.89 7.71
CA LEU A 61 -8.22 -2.12 8.14
C LEU A 61 -7.96 -2.43 9.62
N ALA A 62 -6.70 -2.31 10.07
CA ALA A 62 -6.36 -2.49 11.48
C ALA A 62 -7.10 -1.51 12.40
N ARG A 63 -7.20 -0.23 12.02
CA ARG A 63 -7.97 0.77 12.76
C ARG A 63 -9.46 0.44 12.81
N ARG A 64 -10.06 0.06 11.67
CA ARG A 64 -11.47 -0.35 11.61
C ARG A 64 -11.74 -1.55 12.54
N GLN A 65 -10.83 -2.53 12.59
CA GLN A 65 -10.95 -3.68 13.47
C GLN A 65 -10.84 -3.31 14.95
N SER A 66 -9.90 -2.43 15.33
CA SER A 66 -9.79 -1.97 16.72
C SER A 66 -11.05 -1.22 17.16
N ASP A 67 -11.60 -0.35 16.31
CA ASP A 67 -12.78 0.44 16.61
C ASP A 67 -14.02 -0.46 16.80
N GLN A 68 -14.15 -1.50 15.96
CA GLN A 68 -15.22 -2.50 16.11
C GLN A 68 -15.10 -3.31 17.40
N GLN A 69 -13.89 -3.69 17.81
CA GLN A 69 -13.65 -4.40 19.08
C GLN A 69 -14.01 -3.53 20.29
N LEU A 70 -13.65 -2.24 20.25
CA LEU A 70 -14.02 -1.28 21.30
C LEU A 70 -15.54 -1.09 21.39
N ALA A 71 -16.21 -0.96 20.25
CA ALA A 71 -17.67 -0.85 20.20
C ALA A 71 -18.37 -2.13 20.73
N ALA A 72 -17.84 -3.31 20.42
CA ALA A 72 -18.37 -4.58 20.90
C ALA A 72 -18.08 -4.85 22.39
N GLY A 73 -16.95 -4.38 22.92
CA GLY A 73 -16.59 -4.49 24.34
C GLY A 73 -17.37 -3.53 25.24
N GLY A 74 -17.85 -2.41 24.70
CA GLY A 74 -18.62 -1.39 25.44
C GLY A 74 -20.05 -1.81 25.82
N SER A 75 -20.60 -2.86 25.21
CA SER A 75 -21.96 -3.34 25.49
C SER A 75 -22.04 -4.38 26.62
N GLY A 76 -20.92 -4.76 27.24
CA GLY A 76 -20.85 -5.74 28.33
C GLY A 76 -20.69 -5.19 29.74
N ALA A 77 -20.44 -3.89 29.92
CA ALA A 77 -20.04 -3.31 31.22
C ALA A 77 -21.19 -2.71 32.07
N ALA A 78 -22.43 -2.72 31.58
CA ALA A 78 -23.59 -2.16 32.30
C ALA A 78 -24.58 -3.25 32.72
N LYS A 79 -24.17 -4.15 33.63
CA LYS A 79 -25.07 -5.03 34.40
C LYS A 79 -24.31 -5.69 35.55
N LYS A 80 -24.08 -4.93 36.63
CA LYS A 80 -23.94 -5.44 38.00
C LYS A 80 -24.48 -4.40 38.96
#